data_AF-F8CAU2-F1
#
_entry.id   AF-F8CAU2-F1
#
_cell.length_a   1.000
_cell.length_b   1.000
_cell.length_c   1.000
_cell.angle_alpha   90.00
_cell.angle_beta   90.00
_cell.angle_gamma   90.00
#
_symmetry.space_group_name_H-M   'P 1'
#
loop_
_entity.id
_entity.type
_entity.pdbx_description
1 polymer ?
#
loop_
_entity_poly.entity_id
_entity_poly.type
_entity_poly.pdbx_seq_one_letter_code
_entity_poly.pdbx_strand_id
1 'polypeptide(L)'
;MSRSPLFQVMLVLQNAPGGAVSLPGLKLEAAEATGKTSKFDLTLGLGESSEGGLAGTLEFNSDLFHAESMQRLLWHLRVLLEAAVRRPETRLRDLPLMDREAELRLVEEWSGAVAPYPRDASVARLFEEQAHRTPDAIAVEYEGQRLTYRELNRRANQLAHARRPSA
;
A
#
# COMPACT_ATOMS: atom_id res chain seq x y z
N MET A 1 24.22 -16.26 -1.72
CA MET A 1 22.88 -16.05 -1.17
C MET A 1 22.22 -17.40 -0.94
N SER A 2 22.11 -17.81 0.32
CA SER A 2 21.49 -19.07 0.73
C SER A 2 20.14 -18.72 1.37
N ARG A 3 19.02 -19.01 0.69
CA ARG A 3 17.69 -18.91 1.31
C ARG A 3 17.46 -20.14 2.17
N SER A 4 16.85 -19.96 3.33
CA SER A 4 16.34 -21.11 4.10
C SER A 4 15.33 -21.88 3.25
N PRO A 5 15.48 -23.21 3.11
CA PRO A 5 14.74 -24.01 2.14
C PRO A 5 13.25 -24.20 2.46
N LEU A 6 12.81 -23.91 3.70
CA LEU A 6 11.45 -24.23 4.15
C LEU A 6 10.65 -23.02 4.66
N PHE A 7 11.31 -22.06 5.30
CA PHE A 7 10.66 -20.85 5.80
C PHE A 7 11.64 -19.69 5.84
N GLN A 8 11.13 -18.47 5.64
CA GLN A 8 11.92 -17.24 5.62
C GLN A 8 11.63 -16.32 6.80
N VAL A 9 10.54 -16.59 7.55
CA VAL A 9 10.09 -15.82 8.70
C VAL A 9 10.03 -16.73 9.93
N MET A 10 10.63 -16.30 11.04
CA MET A 10 10.61 -17.02 12.30
C MET A 10 9.97 -16.18 13.41
N LEU A 11 9.06 -16.79 14.17
CA LEU A 11 8.51 -16.21 15.40
C LEU A 11 8.98 -17.05 16.59
N VAL A 12 9.63 -16.40 17.56
CA VAL A 12 10.08 -17.03 18.79
C VAL A 12 9.37 -16.36 19.96
N LEU A 13 8.67 -17.14 20.77
CA LEU A 13 8.02 -16.66 21.99
C LEU A 13 8.65 -17.36 23.20
N GLN A 14 9.34 -16.59 24.04
CA GLN A 14 9.96 -17.05 25.28
C GLN A 14 9.10 -16.66 26.47
N ASN A 15 8.26 -17.62 26.91
CA ASN A 15 7.40 -17.46 28.09
C ASN A 15 8.01 -18.07 29.36
N ALA A 16 9.29 -18.45 29.33
CA ALA A 16 9.99 -18.95 30.50
C ALA A 16 10.55 -17.76 31.29
N PRO A 17 10.30 -17.65 32.60
CA PRO A 17 10.91 -16.60 33.40
C PRO A 17 12.43 -16.73 33.30
N GLY A 18 13.07 -15.69 32.78
CA GLY A 18 14.52 -15.57 32.78
C GLY A 18 14.98 -15.57 34.23
N GLY A 19 15.49 -16.70 34.70
CA GLY A 19 16.03 -16.80 36.05
C GLY A 19 17.14 -15.78 36.20
N ALA A 20 16.96 -14.78 37.06
CA ALA A 20 18.04 -13.92 37.48
C ALA A 20 19.12 -14.83 38.10
N VAL A 21 20.23 -15.01 37.40
CA VAL A 21 21.37 -15.74 37.95
C VAL A 21 21.97 -14.86 39.05
N SER A 22 21.62 -15.14 40.29
CA SER A 22 22.17 -14.44 41.45
C SER A 22 23.43 -15.14 41.91
N LEU A 23 24.58 -14.54 41.63
CA LEU A 23 25.86 -14.94 42.24
C LEU A 23 26.11 -14.05 43.48
N PRO A 24 26.54 -14.59 44.63
CA PRO A 24 26.80 -13.78 45.81
C PRO A 24 27.81 -12.66 45.51
N GLY A 25 27.39 -11.40 45.68
CA GLY A 25 28.24 -10.23 45.45
C GLY A 25 28.32 -9.72 44.00
N LEU A 26 27.55 -10.29 43.06
CA LEU A 26 27.55 -9.86 41.65
C LEU A 26 26.13 -9.65 41.12
N LYS A 27 25.89 -8.46 40.53
CA LYS A 27 24.69 -8.17 39.74
C LYS A 27 24.98 -8.56 38.29
N LEU A 28 24.32 -9.59 37.78
CA LEU A 28 24.38 -9.96 36.38
C LEU A 28 23.22 -9.30 35.63
N GLU A 29 23.54 -8.54 34.59
CA GLU A 29 22.58 -8.01 33.63
C GLU A 29 22.78 -8.74 32.30
N ALA A 30 21.68 -9.14 31.66
CA ALA A 30 21.76 -9.78 30.34
C ALA A 30 22.33 -8.77 29.34
N ALA A 31 23.50 -9.06 28.78
CA ALA A 31 24.05 -8.27 27.70
C ALA A 31 23.31 -8.63 26.41
N GLU A 32 22.70 -7.64 25.74
CA GLU A 32 22.12 -7.83 24.43
C GLU A 32 23.23 -8.19 23.44
N ALA A 33 23.25 -9.46 23.01
CA ALA A 33 24.10 -9.89 21.92
C ALA A 33 23.54 -9.30 20.62
N THR A 34 24.09 -8.18 20.17
CA THR A 34 23.80 -7.62 18.84
C THR A 34 24.48 -8.50 17.79
N GLY A 35 23.85 -9.63 17.48
CA GLY A 35 24.21 -10.44 16.32
C GLY A 35 24.04 -9.61 15.05
N LYS A 36 25.14 -9.32 14.34
CA LYS A 36 25.12 -8.57 13.08
C LYS A 36 24.71 -9.41 11.87
N THR A 37 24.30 -10.67 12.08
CA THR A 37 24.06 -11.63 10.99
C THR A 37 22.65 -12.20 11.06
N SER A 38 21.82 -11.83 10.09
CA SER A 38 20.48 -12.40 9.95
C SER A 38 20.57 -13.80 9.35
N LYS A 39 20.07 -14.82 10.07
CA LYS A 39 20.02 -16.21 9.57
C LYS A 39 18.79 -16.48 8.70
N PHE A 40 17.75 -15.67 8.86
CA PHE A 40 16.50 -15.71 8.10
C PHE A 40 16.24 -14.34 7.45
N ASP A 41 15.20 -14.22 6.64
CA ASP A 41 14.83 -12.91 6.09
C ASP A 41 14.26 -12.02 7.20
N LEU A 42 13.49 -12.60 8.13
CA LEU A 42 12.92 -11.93 9.31
C LEU A 42 12.80 -12.89 10.50
N THR A 43 13.20 -12.43 11.69
CA THR A 43 12.99 -13.11 12.97
C THR A 43 12.39 -12.14 13.98
N LEU A 44 11.20 -12.45 14.48
CA LEU A 44 10.58 -11.73 15.60
C LEU A 44 10.72 -12.56 16.87
N GLY A 45 11.49 -12.06 17.82
CA GLY A 45 11.59 -12.62 19.17
C GLY A 45 10.73 -11.83 20.15
N LEU A 46 9.90 -12.51 20.93
CA LEU A 46 9.06 -11.93 21.98
C LEU A 46 9.28 -12.70 23.28
N GLY A 47 9.15 -12.02 24.41
CA GLY A 47 9.14 -12.61 25.74
C GLY A 47 8.39 -11.74 26.73
N GLU A 48 8.13 -12.28 27.92
CA GLU A 48 7.47 -11.52 28.99
C GLU A 48 8.41 -10.43 29.54
N SER A 49 7.87 -9.22 29.65
CA SER A 49 8.56 -8.10 30.31
C SER A 49 8.37 -8.16 31.83
N SER A 50 9.37 -7.74 32.59
CA SER A 50 9.28 -7.60 34.05
C SER A 50 8.23 -6.56 34.49
N GLU A 51 7.87 -5.63 33.61
CA GLU A 51 6.82 -4.62 33.85
C GLU A 51 5.42 -5.11 33.43
N GLY A 52 5.31 -6.36 32.96
CA GLY A 52 4.09 -6.93 32.38
C GLY A 52 3.99 -6.68 30.88
N GLY A 53 3.29 -7.58 30.19
CA GLY A 53 3.16 -7.55 28.73
C GLY A 53 4.32 -8.24 28.00
N LEU A 54 4.36 -8.06 26.67
CA LEU A 54 5.37 -8.66 25.81
C LEU A 54 6.36 -7.60 25.34
N ALA A 55 7.65 -7.90 25.46
CA ALA A 55 8.76 -7.13 24.89
C ALA A 55 9.57 -8.03 23.96
N GLY A 56 10.31 -7.44 23.02
CA GLY A 56 11.02 -8.25 22.04
C GLY A 56 11.83 -7.46 21.04
N THR A 57 12.48 -8.22 20.16
CA THR A 57 13.38 -7.69 19.13
C THR A 57 13.01 -8.24 17.76
N LEU A 58 13.20 -7.40 16.74
CA LEU A 58 13.03 -7.78 15.35
C LEU A 58 14.40 -7.77 14.67
N GLU A 59 14.85 -8.94 14.23
CA GLU A 59 16.03 -9.12 13.40
C GLU A 59 15.57 -9.31 11.95
N PHE A 60 16.23 -8.64 11.00
CA PHE A 60 15.89 -8.74 9.59
C PHE A 60 17.13 -8.57 8.70
N ASN A 61 17.05 -9.10 7.48
CA ASN A 61 18.09 -8.94 6.49
C ASN A 61 18.03 -7.54 5.84
N SER A 62 19.05 -6.71 6.07
CA SER A 62 19.13 -5.34 5.55
C SER A 62 19.27 -5.26 4.03
N ASP A 63 19.69 -6.33 3.36
CA ASP A 63 19.72 -6.39 1.89
C ASP A 63 18.30 -6.53 1.30
N LEU A 64 17.33 -6.94 2.12
CA LEU A 64 15.93 -7.15 1.72
C LEU A 64 14.99 -6.10 2.29
N PHE A 65 15.27 -5.58 3.48
CA PHE A 65 14.37 -4.70 4.21
C PHE A 65 15.07 -3.47 4.77
N HIS A 66 14.37 -2.33 4.67
CA HIS A 66 14.74 -1.09 5.32
C HIS A 66 14.10 -1.02 6.72
N ALA A 67 14.79 -0.35 7.66
CA ALA A 67 14.31 -0.20 9.03
C ALA A 67 12.90 0.43 9.10
N GLU A 68 12.63 1.44 8.26
CA GLU A 68 11.32 2.10 8.20
C GLU A 68 10.19 1.12 7.80
N SER A 69 10.44 0.26 6.81
CA SER A 69 9.48 -0.76 6.39
C SER A 69 9.18 -1.76 7.50
N MET A 70 10.20 -2.11 8.30
CA MET A 70 10.07 -3.03 9.42
C MET A 70 9.35 -2.40 10.62
N GLN A 71 9.59 -1.12 10.89
CA GLN A 71 8.82 -0.35 11.88
C GLN A 71 7.34 -0.27 11.50
N ARG A 72 7.04 -0.02 10.22
CA ARG A 72 5.67 -0.03 9.71
C ARG A 72 5.01 -1.41 9.81
N LEU A 73 5.75 -2.49 9.55
CA LEU A 73 5.27 -3.86 9.75
C LEU A 73 4.92 -4.14 11.22
N LEU A 74 5.77 -3.74 12.17
CA LEU A 74 5.49 -3.88 13.60
C LEU A 74 4.29 -3.05 14.04
N TRP A 75 4.12 -1.86 13.49
CA TRP A 75 2.92 -1.04 13.70
C TRP A 75 1.66 -1.77 13.24
N HIS A 76 1.66 -2.33 12.03
CA HIS A 76 0.52 -3.09 11.51
C HIS A 76 0.21 -4.33 12.35
N LEU A 77 1.24 -5.06 12.77
CA LEU A 77 1.07 -6.21 13.67
C LEU A 77 0.41 -5.79 14.98
N ARG A 78 0.85 -4.67 15.56
CA ARG A 78 0.23 -4.12 16.78
C ARG A 78 -1.24 -3.78 16.57
N VAL A 79 -1.60 -3.06 15.50
CA VAL A 79 -2.99 -2.71 15.19
C VAL A 79 -3.86 -3.96 15.06
N LEU A 80 -3.36 -4.98 14.35
CA LEU A 80 -4.07 -6.26 14.19
C LEU A 80 -4.29 -6.97 15.53
N LEU A 81 -3.27 -7.05 16.38
CA LEU A 81 -3.34 -7.69 17.69
C LEU A 81 -4.31 -6.95 18.62
N GLU A 82 -4.25 -5.62 18.65
CA GLU A 82 -5.16 -4.79 19.46
C GLU A 82 -6.62 -4.97 19.01
N ALA A 83 -6.88 -5.04 17.70
CA ALA A 83 -8.22 -5.28 17.16
C ALA A 83 -8.72 -6.70 17.48
N ALA A 84 -7.86 -7.71 17.34
CA ALA A 84 -8.19 -9.10 17.62
C ALA A 84 -8.55 -9.31 19.11
N VAL A 85 -7.82 -8.68 20.03
CA VAL A 85 -8.10 -8.78 21.48
C VAL A 85 -9.37 -8.02 21.85
N ARG A 86 -9.64 -6.88 21.21
CA ARG A 86 -10.84 -6.06 21.51
C ARG A 86 -12.14 -6.71 21.07
N ARG A 87 -12.14 -7.47 19.98
CA ARG A 87 -13.30 -8.19 19.44
C ARG A 87 -12.89 -9.57 18.89
N PRO A 88 -12.68 -10.57 19.76
CA PRO A 88 -12.17 -11.89 19.38
C PRO A 88 -13.05 -12.65 18.37
N GLU A 89 -14.33 -12.31 18.30
CA GLU A 89 -15.31 -12.86 17.36
C GLU A 89 -15.20 -12.29 15.94
N THR A 90 -14.41 -11.23 15.74
CA THR A 90 -14.18 -10.63 14.42
C THR A 90 -13.48 -11.64 13.52
N ARG A 91 -13.95 -11.79 12.28
CA ARG A 91 -13.30 -12.68 11.32
C ARG A 91 -11.92 -12.13 10.98
N LEU A 92 -10.94 -13.02 10.81
CA LEU A 92 -9.56 -12.65 10.47
C LEU A 92 -9.46 -11.69 9.26
N ARG A 93 -10.31 -11.87 8.24
CA ARG A 93 -10.33 -11.03 7.03
C ARG A 93 -10.82 -9.59 7.27
N ASP A 94 -11.54 -9.37 8.36
CA ASP A 94 -12.16 -8.09 8.70
C ASP A 94 -11.31 -7.32 9.74
N LEU A 95 -10.20 -7.91 10.20
CA LEU A 95 -9.28 -7.25 11.11
C LEU A 95 -8.45 -6.19 10.37
N PRO A 96 -8.32 -4.98 10.92
CA PRO A 96 -7.54 -3.92 10.30
C PRO A 96 -6.04 -4.20 10.43
N LEU A 97 -5.28 -3.86 9.38
CA LEU A 97 -3.81 -3.80 9.41
C LEU A 97 -3.29 -2.37 9.63
N MET A 98 -4.14 -1.36 9.47
CA MET A 98 -3.80 0.05 9.63
C MET A 98 -4.87 0.72 10.48
N ASP A 99 -4.47 1.74 11.23
CA ASP A 99 -5.44 2.61 11.87
C ASP A 99 -6.18 3.48 10.83
N ARG A 100 -7.32 4.02 11.26
CA ARG A 100 -8.21 4.78 10.37
C ARG A 100 -7.54 6.07 9.87
N GLU A 101 -6.65 6.68 10.63
CA GLU A 101 -5.97 7.92 10.25
C GLU A 101 -4.92 7.67 9.18
N ALA A 102 -4.16 6.58 9.29
CA ALA A 102 -3.19 6.14 8.31
C ALA A 102 -3.88 5.73 7.00
N GLU A 103 -5.02 5.06 7.08
CA GLU A 103 -5.84 4.73 5.90
C GLU A 103 -6.34 6.00 5.19
N LEU A 104 -6.87 6.97 5.94
CA LEU A 104 -7.37 8.23 5.38
C LEU A 104 -6.25 9.04 4.71
N ARG A 105 -5.09 9.17 5.36
CA ARG A 105 -3.92 9.83 4.77
C ARG A 105 -3.48 9.17 3.46
N LEU A 106 -3.42 7.83 3.43
CA LEU A 106 -3.07 7.10 2.22
C LEU A 106 -4.06 7.37 1.09
N VAL A 107 -5.36 7.34 1.39
CA VAL A 107 -6.40 7.63 0.40
C VAL A 107 -6.27 9.06 -0.08
N GLU A 108 -6.12 10.05 0.79
CA GLU A 108 -5.98 11.46 0.42
C GLU A 108 -4.74 11.72 -0.44
N GLU A 109 -3.59 11.16 -0.07
CA GLU A 109 -2.33 11.33 -0.81
C GLU A 109 -2.37 10.66 -2.18
N TRP A 110 -3.05 9.51 -2.32
CA TRP A 110 -2.99 8.69 -3.54
C TRP A 110 -4.20 8.84 -4.46
N SER A 111 -5.35 9.30 -3.96
CA SER A 111 -6.58 9.42 -4.78
C SER A 111 -6.49 10.54 -5.82
N GLY A 112 -5.53 11.46 -5.68
CA GLY A 112 -5.34 12.59 -6.58
C GLY A 112 -6.51 13.57 -6.55
N ALA A 113 -6.36 14.70 -7.25
CA ALA A 113 -7.44 15.66 -7.36
C ALA A 113 -8.52 15.11 -8.30
N VAL A 114 -9.74 14.94 -7.77
CA VAL A 114 -10.92 14.68 -8.61
C VAL A 114 -11.23 15.95 -9.40
N ALA A 115 -10.82 15.99 -10.66
CA ALA A 115 -11.16 17.10 -11.56
C ALA A 115 -12.67 17.05 -11.87
N PRO A 116 -13.38 18.18 -11.80
CA PRO A 116 -14.76 18.25 -12.25
C PRO A 116 -14.83 17.86 -13.73
N TYR A 117 -15.52 16.76 -14.01
CA TYR A 117 -15.82 16.31 -15.38
C TYR A 117 -17.32 16.46 -15.61
N PRO A 118 -17.77 17.14 -16.69
CA PRO A 118 -19.19 17.28 -16.99
C PRO A 118 -19.77 15.91 -17.42
N ARG A 119 -20.26 15.15 -16.44
CA ARG A 119 -20.84 13.81 -16.64
C ARG A 119 -22.14 13.83 -17.44
N ASP A 120 -22.77 15.00 -17.53
CA ASP A 120 -24.02 15.21 -18.26
C ASP A 120 -23.79 15.43 -19.77
N ALA A 121 -22.53 15.65 -20.18
CA ALA A 121 -22.16 15.83 -21.58
C ALA A 121 -21.44 14.58 -22.11
N SER A 122 -21.84 14.12 -23.29
CA SER A 122 -21.09 13.09 -23.99
C SER A 122 -19.79 13.68 -24.55
N VAL A 123 -18.77 12.84 -24.72
CA VAL A 123 -17.53 13.24 -25.42
C VAL A 123 -17.82 13.81 -26.81
N ALA A 124 -18.83 13.25 -27.50
CA ALA A 124 -19.27 13.76 -28.80
C ALA A 124 -19.78 15.20 -28.71
N ARG A 125 -20.59 15.51 -27.69
CA ARG A 125 -21.10 16.88 -27.47
C ARG A 125 -19.96 17.86 -27.15
N LEU A 126 -19.04 17.47 -26.25
CA LEU A 126 -17.87 18.30 -25.93
C LEU A 126 -16.99 18.55 -27.16
N PHE A 127 -16.89 17.56 -28.05
CA PHE A 127 -16.17 17.69 -29.31
C PHE A 127 -16.87 18.63 -30.30
N GLU A 128 -18.19 18.55 -30.43
CA GLU A 128 -18.99 19.49 -31.23
C GLU A 128 -18.85 20.93 -30.74
N GLU A 129 -18.93 21.15 -29.42
CA GLU A 129 -18.73 22.47 -28.79
C GLU A 129 -17.32 23.03 -29.09
N GLN A 130 -16.29 22.19 -29.02
CA GLN A 130 -14.93 22.58 -29.38
C GLN A 130 -14.80 22.88 -30.88
N ALA A 131 -15.47 22.13 -31.75
CA ALA A 131 -15.48 22.38 -33.19
C ALA A 131 -16.18 23.68 -33.57
N HIS A 132 -17.17 24.12 -32.78
CA HIS A 132 -17.77 25.45 -32.93
C HIS A 132 -16.86 26.57 -32.43
N ARG A 133 -16.16 26.35 -31.31
CA ARG A 133 -15.27 27.36 -30.70
C ARG A 133 -14.02 27.64 -31.52
N THR A 134 -13.35 26.61 -32.02
CA THR A 134 -12.08 26.74 -32.75
C THR A 134 -12.11 25.91 -34.04
N PRO A 135 -12.93 26.30 -35.02
CA PRO A 135 -13.23 25.46 -36.18
C PRO A 135 -12.01 25.19 -37.06
N ASP A 136 -11.07 26.14 -37.15
CA ASP A 136 -9.90 26.08 -38.02
C ASP A 136 -8.64 25.55 -37.31
N ALA A 137 -8.74 25.25 -36.01
CA ALA A 137 -7.66 24.61 -35.28
C ALA A 137 -7.52 23.15 -35.74
N ILE A 138 -6.27 22.67 -35.79
CA ILE A 138 -5.96 21.29 -36.16
C ILE A 138 -6.44 20.36 -35.03
N ALA A 139 -7.30 19.39 -35.37
CA ALA A 139 -7.80 18.38 -34.45
C ALA A 139 -7.01 17.07 -34.53
N VAL A 140 -6.59 16.69 -35.73
CA VAL A 140 -5.83 15.46 -36.00
C VAL A 140 -4.76 15.75 -37.05
N GLU A 141 -3.55 15.26 -36.81
CA GLU A 141 -2.45 15.24 -37.76
C GLU A 141 -1.89 13.82 -37.86
N TYR A 142 -1.80 13.30 -39.08
CA TYR A 142 -1.28 11.96 -39.35
C TYR A 142 -0.57 11.96 -40.71
N GLU A 143 0.70 11.54 -40.73
CA GLU A 143 1.53 11.43 -41.95
C GLU A 143 1.46 12.68 -42.87
N GLY A 144 1.53 13.88 -42.29
CA GLY A 144 1.47 15.13 -43.03
C GLY A 144 0.07 15.57 -43.50
N GLN A 145 -0.95 14.73 -43.29
CA GLN A 145 -2.35 15.13 -43.45
C GLN A 145 -2.83 15.79 -42.16
N ARG A 146 -3.57 16.89 -42.30
CA ARG A 146 -4.16 17.63 -41.20
C ARG A 146 -5.66 17.77 -41.40
N LEU A 147 -6.41 17.53 -40.33
CA LEU A 147 -7.84 17.79 -40.29
C LEU A 147 -8.11 18.83 -39.21
N THR A 148 -8.84 19.87 -39.60
CA THR A 148 -9.39 20.84 -38.66
C THR A 148 -10.54 20.22 -37.86
N TYR A 149 -10.86 20.80 -36.70
CA TYR A 149 -12.04 20.39 -35.92
C TYR A 149 -13.32 20.41 -36.77
N ARG A 150 -13.48 21.43 -37.63
CA ARG A 150 -14.62 21.54 -38.54
C ARG A 150 -14.72 20.36 -39.51
N GLU A 151 -13.60 20.02 -40.16
CA GLU A 151 -13.57 18.93 -41.14
C GLU A 151 -13.80 17.57 -40.50
N LEU A 152 -13.19 17.33 -39.33
CA LEU A 152 -13.36 16.09 -38.60
C LEU A 152 -14.81 15.92 -38.12
N ASN A 153 -15.42 16.98 -37.56
CA ASN A 153 -16.82 16.95 -37.14
C ASN A 153 -17.76 16.66 -38.33
N ARG A 154 -17.53 17.28 -39.49
CA ARG A 154 -18.35 17.03 -40.69
C ARG A 154 -18.28 15.57 -41.14
N ARG A 155 -17.07 14.99 -41.18
CA ARG A 155 -16.88 13.58 -41.58
C ARG A 155 -17.51 12.62 -40.58
N ALA A 156 -17.36 12.89 -39.28
CA ALA A 156 -17.98 12.10 -38.22
C ALA A 156 -19.52 12.11 -38.34
N ASN A 157 -20.13 13.28 -38.57
CA ASN A 157 -21.58 13.40 -38.74
C ASN A 157 -22.11 12.69 -39.99
N GLN A 158 -21.37 12.76 -41.10
CA GLN A 158 -21.72 12.00 -42.31
C GLN A 158 -21.72 10.49 -42.06
N LEU A 159 -20.69 9.98 -41.37
CA LEU A 159 -20.62 8.57 -41.02
C LEU A 159 -21.73 8.15 -40.05
N ALA A 160 -22.02 8.99 -39.05
CA ALA A 160 -23.10 8.74 -38.09
C ALA A 160 -24.47 8.66 -38.79
N HIS A 161 -24.74 9.56 -39.74
CA HIS A 161 -25.97 9.51 -40.54
C HIS A 161 -26.06 8.25 -41.41
N ALA A 162 -24.97 7.84 -42.04
CA ALA A 162 -24.93 6.62 -42.86
C ALA A 162 -25.10 5.33 -42.02
N ARG A 163 -24.83 5.38 -40.72
CA ARG A 163 -24.94 4.26 -39.78
C ARG A 163 -26.24 4.25 -38.97
N ARG A 164 -27.12 5.25 -39.13
CA ARG A 164 -28.45 5.23 -38.51
C ARG A 164 -29.36 4.25 -39.27
N PRO A 165 -29.98 3.25 -38.61
CA PRO A 165 -30.92 2.37 -39.27
C PRO A 165 -32.12 3.20 -39.77
N SER A 166 -32.52 2.99 -41.02
CA SER A 166 -33.80 3.47 -41.55
C SER A 166 -34.92 2.75 -40.78
N ALA A 167 -35.77 3.53 -40.11
CA ALA A 167 -36.96 3.04 -39.42
C ALA A 167 -37.93 2.31 -40.37
#